data_AF-A0A2H5XTF8-F1
#
_entry.id   AF-A0A2H5XTF8-F1
#
_cell.length_a   1.000
_cell.length_b   1.000
_cell.length_c   1.000
_cell.angle_alpha   90.00
_cell.angle_beta   90.00
_cell.angle_gamma   90.00
#
_symmetry.space_group_name_H-M   'P 1'
#
loop_
_entity.id
_entity.type
_entity.pdbx_description
1 polymer ?
#
loop_
_entity_poly.entity_id
_entity_poly.type
_entity_poly.pdbx_seq_one_letter_code
_entity_poly.pdbx_strand_id
1 'polypeptide(L)'
;MPRKSKHSKKKTEKLKAKSKSSKIRKAKSSDKKKRKEDARKRSSVKKRLAKRLPLEEKPYEHSELESYDEKKKVISRILETYPDERLDLRFASPFELLVSAIFAAQARDEVVNSATEKLFQKYKNPEDFANLKPEDLKDYVSKINFWYKKAQTVINVSKEIIEKYQGKVPDSVDELVKIKGIGRKTANMVVLILLMNL
;
A
#
# COMPACT_ATOMS: atom_id res chain seq x y z
N MET A 1 -66.13 0.10 41.39
CA MET A 1 -65.57 -1.28 41.43
C MET A 1 -66.33 -2.13 40.42
N PRO A 2 -65.80 -3.23 39.81
CA PRO A 2 -64.55 -4.01 40.04
C PRO A 2 -63.49 -3.75 38.93
N ARG A 3 -62.15 -3.89 39.07
CA ARG A 3 -61.17 -4.88 39.62
C ARG A 3 -60.94 -6.15 38.76
N LYS A 4 -59.84 -6.12 37.98
CA LYS A 4 -58.76 -7.14 37.80
C LYS A 4 -58.42 -7.49 36.34
N SER A 5 -57.16 -7.24 35.92
CA SER A 5 -56.25 -8.28 35.35
C SER A 5 -54.84 -7.73 35.05
N LYS A 6 -54.13 -7.20 36.07
CA LYS A 6 -52.69 -6.89 36.01
C LYS A 6 -51.79 -8.16 36.00
N HIS A 7 -52.18 -9.23 35.28
CA HIS A 7 -51.48 -10.52 35.34
C HIS A 7 -50.96 -11.08 34.00
N SER A 8 -51.25 -10.47 32.85
CA SER A 8 -50.72 -10.96 31.57
C SER A 8 -49.37 -10.34 31.15
N LYS A 9 -49.09 -9.08 31.50
CA LYS A 9 -47.86 -8.37 31.06
C LYS A 9 -46.56 -8.80 31.79
N LYS A 10 -46.64 -9.37 33.00
CA LYS A 10 -45.46 -9.75 33.79
C LYS A 10 -44.81 -11.09 33.38
N LYS A 11 -45.52 -11.93 32.62
CA LYS A 11 -45.05 -13.28 32.24
C LYS A 11 -44.24 -13.26 30.92
N THR A 12 -44.59 -12.38 29.99
CA THR A 12 -43.91 -12.19 28.69
C THR A 12 -42.59 -11.42 28.81
N GLU A 13 -42.45 -10.55 29.80
CA GLU A 13 -41.23 -9.77 30.06
C GLU A 13 -40.13 -10.62 30.74
N LYS A 14 -40.49 -11.53 31.64
CA LYS A 14 -39.55 -12.48 32.30
C LYS A 14 -38.97 -13.54 31.33
N LEU A 15 -39.71 -13.91 30.29
CA LEU A 15 -39.24 -14.87 29.26
C LEU A 15 -38.21 -14.23 28.30
N LYS A 16 -38.40 -12.96 27.91
CA LYS A 16 -37.43 -12.21 27.09
C LYS A 16 -36.12 -11.91 27.84
N ALA A 17 -36.17 -11.63 29.15
CA ALA A 17 -34.98 -11.41 29.98
C ALA A 17 -34.10 -12.66 30.16
N LYS A 18 -34.71 -13.85 30.30
CA LYS A 18 -33.97 -15.14 30.38
C LYS A 18 -33.25 -15.49 29.06
N SER A 19 -33.86 -15.18 27.91
CA SER A 19 -33.26 -15.44 26.57
C SER A 19 -32.10 -14.50 26.20
N LYS A 20 -32.12 -13.24 26.67
CA LYS A 20 -30.99 -12.29 26.50
C LYS A 20 -29.81 -12.65 27.40
N SER A 21 -30.06 -13.08 28.64
CA SER A 21 -29.02 -13.50 29.58
C SER A 21 -28.28 -14.78 29.14
N SER A 22 -28.99 -15.73 28.52
CA SER A 22 -28.35 -16.95 27.96
C SER A 22 -27.52 -16.68 26.70
N LYS A 23 -27.95 -15.76 25.82
CA LYS A 23 -27.16 -15.30 24.66
C LYS A 23 -25.88 -14.54 25.06
N ILE A 24 -25.94 -13.67 26.08
CA ILE A 24 -24.77 -12.96 26.60
C ILE A 24 -23.77 -13.91 27.27
N ARG A 25 -24.26 -14.94 27.99
CA ARG A 25 -23.40 -16.00 28.56
C ARG A 25 -22.71 -16.85 27.49
N LYS A 26 -23.40 -17.19 26.39
CA LYS A 26 -22.80 -17.91 25.24
C LYS A 26 -21.72 -17.07 24.54
N ALA A 27 -21.99 -15.77 24.30
CA ALA A 27 -21.03 -14.85 23.68
C ALA A 27 -19.77 -14.63 24.56
N LYS A 28 -19.93 -14.50 25.88
CA LYS A 28 -18.80 -14.42 26.82
C LYS A 28 -17.98 -15.73 26.88
N SER A 29 -18.60 -16.89 26.69
CA SER A 29 -17.88 -18.18 26.64
C SER A 29 -17.08 -18.37 25.35
N SER A 30 -17.61 -17.91 24.20
CA SER A 30 -16.91 -17.97 22.91
C SER A 30 -15.73 -17.01 22.86
N ASP A 31 -15.86 -15.80 23.43
CA ASP A 31 -14.77 -14.82 23.53
C ASP A 31 -13.65 -15.29 24.47
N LYS A 32 -14.00 -15.93 25.60
CA LYS A 32 -13.02 -16.49 26.55
C LYS A 32 -12.28 -17.69 25.94
N LYS A 33 -12.92 -18.46 25.05
CA LYS A 33 -12.31 -19.58 24.32
C LYS A 33 -11.38 -19.07 23.21
N LYS A 34 -11.80 -18.04 22.45
CA LYS A 34 -10.99 -17.38 21.42
C LYS A 34 -9.75 -16.69 22.01
N ARG A 35 -9.90 -15.95 23.12
CA ARG A 35 -8.78 -15.36 23.87
C ARG A 35 -7.78 -16.39 24.41
N LYS A 36 -8.25 -17.57 24.87
CA LYS A 36 -7.37 -18.66 25.31
C LYS A 36 -6.64 -19.32 24.13
N GLU A 37 -7.28 -19.44 22.98
CA GLU A 37 -6.68 -19.98 21.76
C GLU A 37 -5.63 -19.01 21.18
N ASP A 38 -5.94 -17.72 21.14
CA ASP A 38 -5.00 -16.67 20.72
C ASP A 38 -3.81 -16.55 21.67
N ALA A 39 -4.02 -16.71 22.98
CA ALA A 39 -2.94 -16.77 23.96
C ALA A 39 -2.04 -18.01 23.78
N ARG A 40 -2.62 -19.18 23.44
CA ARG A 40 -1.86 -20.40 23.11
C ARG A 40 -1.08 -20.26 21.81
N LYS A 41 -1.67 -19.64 20.77
CA LYS A 41 -0.97 -19.33 19.51
C LYS A 41 0.19 -18.37 19.77
N ARG A 42 -0.01 -17.31 20.54
CA ARG A 42 1.05 -16.37 20.94
C ARG A 42 2.16 -17.05 21.74
N SER A 43 1.85 -17.95 22.67
CA SER A 43 2.90 -18.68 23.41
C SER A 43 3.69 -19.65 22.53
N SER A 44 3.02 -20.29 21.55
CA SER A 44 3.69 -21.17 20.57
C SER A 44 4.60 -20.39 19.62
N VAL A 45 4.22 -19.19 19.21
CA VAL A 45 5.06 -18.28 18.40
C VAL A 45 6.23 -17.79 19.25
N LYS A 46 6.01 -17.40 20.51
CA LYS A 46 7.09 -16.96 21.42
C LYS A 46 8.10 -18.08 21.69
N LYS A 47 7.63 -19.32 21.83
CA LYS A 47 8.48 -20.52 21.99
C LYS A 47 9.25 -20.87 20.71
N ARG A 48 8.65 -20.69 19.53
CA ARG A 48 9.34 -20.83 18.22
C ARG A 48 10.37 -19.74 17.99
N LEU A 49 10.07 -18.50 18.39
CA LEU A 49 10.98 -17.36 18.30
C LEU A 49 12.19 -17.53 19.22
N ALA A 50 11.97 -18.04 20.43
CA ALA A 50 13.04 -18.38 21.38
C ALA A 50 13.88 -19.61 20.97
N LYS A 51 13.38 -20.43 20.02
CA LYS A 51 14.07 -21.61 19.48
C LYS A 51 14.80 -21.31 18.16
N ARG A 52 14.63 -20.12 17.56
CA ARG A 52 15.57 -19.66 16.54
C ARG A 52 16.93 -19.58 17.22
N LEU A 53 17.93 -20.28 16.67
CA LEU A 53 19.32 -20.17 17.11
C LEU A 53 19.64 -18.70 17.38
N PRO A 54 20.37 -18.36 18.44
CA PRO A 54 20.93 -17.04 18.56
C PRO A 54 21.70 -16.79 17.25
N LEU A 55 21.19 -15.89 16.42
CA LEU A 55 22.00 -15.31 15.39
C LEU A 55 23.05 -14.57 16.19
N GLU A 56 24.27 -15.09 16.23
CA GLU A 56 25.41 -14.30 16.67
C GLU A 56 25.33 -13.02 15.85
N GLU A 57 24.94 -11.92 16.50
CA GLU A 57 25.07 -10.60 15.94
C GLU A 57 26.56 -10.34 15.87
N LYS A 58 27.20 -10.84 14.81
CA LYS A 58 28.48 -10.30 14.40
C LYS A 58 28.23 -8.81 14.22
N PRO A 59 28.97 -7.94 14.93
CA PRO A 59 28.94 -6.53 14.65
C PRO A 59 29.13 -6.38 13.15
N TYR A 60 28.23 -5.68 12.48
CA TYR A 60 28.47 -5.29 11.10
C TYR A 60 29.65 -4.32 11.16
N GLU A 61 30.87 -4.84 11.10
CA GLU A 61 32.06 -4.03 10.92
C GLU A 61 31.80 -3.26 9.64
N HIS A 62 31.62 -1.94 9.77
CA HIS A 62 31.82 -1.07 8.64
C HIS A 62 33.30 -1.20 8.29
N SER A 63 33.65 -2.18 7.47
CA SER A 63 34.79 -2.02 6.58
C SER A 63 34.47 -0.74 5.83
N GLU A 64 35.17 0.35 6.16
CA GLU A 64 35.23 1.53 5.31
C GLU A 64 35.34 0.99 3.89
N LEU A 65 34.33 1.21 3.04
CA LEU A 65 34.35 0.68 1.69
C LEU A 65 35.71 1.01 1.09
N GLU A 66 36.50 -0.04 0.92
CA GLU A 66 37.92 -0.06 0.57
C GLU A 66 38.13 0.78 -0.69
N SER A 67 38.68 1.98 -0.56
CA SER A 67 39.01 2.89 -1.68
C SER A 67 37.87 3.28 -2.66
N TYR A 68 38.01 4.44 -3.28
CA TYR A 68 37.15 4.87 -4.39
C TYR A 68 37.27 3.91 -5.60
N ASP A 69 38.42 3.28 -5.76
CA ASP A 69 38.71 2.39 -6.88
C ASP A 69 37.93 1.07 -6.82
N GLU A 70 37.63 0.54 -5.64
CA GLU A 70 36.86 -0.70 -5.56
C GLU A 70 35.38 -0.47 -5.81
N LYS A 71 34.84 0.66 -5.36
CA LYS A 71 33.47 1.10 -5.72
C LYS A 71 33.32 1.19 -7.24
N LYS A 72 34.32 1.76 -7.92
CA LYS A 72 34.36 1.81 -9.39
C LYS A 72 34.40 0.43 -10.02
N LYS A 73 35.21 -0.49 -9.51
CA LYS A 73 35.27 -1.88 -10.01
C LYS A 73 33.91 -2.58 -9.88
N VAL A 74 33.24 -2.42 -8.74
CA VAL A 74 31.90 -3.00 -8.53
C VAL A 74 30.89 -2.41 -9.51
N ILE A 75 30.84 -1.07 -9.65
CA ILE A 75 29.93 -0.40 -10.59
C ILE A 75 30.20 -0.86 -12.03
N SER A 76 31.47 -0.90 -12.45
CA SER A 76 31.85 -1.33 -13.80
C SER A 76 31.36 -2.74 -14.09
N ARG A 77 31.53 -3.66 -13.13
CA ARG A 77 31.09 -5.05 -13.27
C ARG A 77 29.56 -5.19 -13.31
N ILE A 78 28.82 -4.36 -12.57
CA ILE A 78 27.36 -4.31 -12.67
C ILE A 78 26.95 -3.86 -14.07
N LEU A 79 27.55 -2.78 -14.58
CA LEU A 79 27.24 -2.25 -15.91
C LEU A 79 27.58 -3.23 -17.05
N GLU A 80 28.70 -3.98 -16.92
CA GLU A 80 29.07 -5.05 -17.87
C GLU A 80 28.10 -6.24 -17.82
N THR A 81 27.58 -6.57 -16.63
CA THR A 81 26.65 -7.70 -16.45
C THR A 81 25.24 -7.36 -16.94
N TYR A 82 24.82 -6.10 -16.81
CA TYR A 82 23.49 -5.61 -17.13
C TYR A 82 23.55 -4.40 -18.10
N PRO A 83 24.02 -4.60 -19.34
CA PRO A 83 24.30 -3.49 -20.27
C PRO A 83 23.05 -2.77 -20.78
N ASP A 84 21.90 -3.45 -20.83
CA ASP A 84 20.64 -2.95 -21.40
C ASP A 84 19.47 -3.03 -20.41
N GLU A 85 19.74 -2.96 -19.09
CA GLU A 85 18.66 -3.03 -18.11
C GLU A 85 17.75 -1.79 -18.21
N ARG A 86 16.50 -2.03 -18.58
CA ARG A 86 15.46 -1.00 -18.70
C ARG A 86 14.50 -1.09 -17.52
N LEU A 87 13.74 -0.02 -17.32
CA LEU A 87 12.65 -0.03 -16.36
C LEU A 87 11.56 -1.02 -16.81
N ASP A 88 11.20 -1.97 -15.94
CA ASP A 88 10.18 -2.98 -16.23
C ASP A 88 8.74 -2.42 -16.28
N LEU A 89 8.52 -1.21 -15.75
CA LEU A 89 7.22 -0.54 -15.80
C LEU A 89 6.89 -0.11 -17.24
N ARG A 90 5.68 -0.46 -17.68
CA ARG A 90 5.15 -0.11 -19.00
C ARG A 90 4.41 1.23 -18.93
N PHE A 91 4.81 2.16 -19.80
CA PHE A 91 4.22 3.48 -19.92
C PHE A 91 4.41 4.02 -21.34
N ALA A 92 3.54 4.91 -21.79
CA ALA A 92 3.62 5.60 -23.08
C ALA A 92 3.84 7.12 -22.93
N SER A 93 3.77 7.67 -21.72
CA SER A 93 3.95 9.10 -21.45
C SER A 93 4.63 9.37 -20.10
N PRO A 94 5.20 10.57 -19.88
CA PRO A 94 5.73 10.99 -18.59
C PRO A 94 4.72 10.86 -17.44
N PHE A 95 3.45 11.14 -17.74
CA PHE A 95 2.38 11.06 -16.76
C PHE A 95 2.04 9.61 -16.43
N GLU A 96 1.94 8.73 -17.42
CA GLU A 96 1.76 7.28 -17.18
C GLU A 96 2.91 6.67 -16.37
N LEU A 97 4.15 7.10 -16.63
CA LEU A 97 5.32 6.69 -15.84
C LEU A 97 5.16 7.11 -14.37
N LEU A 98 4.79 8.37 -14.13
CA LEU A 98 4.61 8.89 -12.78
C LEU A 98 3.49 8.14 -12.03
N VAL A 99 2.36 7.90 -12.68
CA VAL A 99 1.25 7.13 -12.11
C VAL A 99 1.67 5.70 -11.80
N SER A 100 2.37 5.05 -12.72
CA SER A 100 2.90 3.69 -12.54
C SER A 100 3.88 3.63 -11.36
N ALA A 101 4.76 4.62 -11.23
CA ALA A 101 5.72 4.71 -10.13
C ALA A 101 5.04 4.85 -8.75
N ILE A 102 3.97 5.64 -8.66
CA ILE A 102 3.17 5.76 -7.44
C ILE A 102 2.52 4.41 -7.08
N PHE A 103 2.02 3.68 -8.07
CA PHE A 103 1.44 2.36 -7.84
C PHE A 103 2.48 1.29 -7.50
N ALA A 104 3.69 1.38 -8.04
CA ALA A 104 4.79 0.45 -7.83
C ALA A 104 5.39 0.48 -6.41
N ALA A 105 5.14 1.55 -5.64
CA ALA A 105 5.61 1.62 -4.26
C ALA A 105 5.14 0.40 -3.43
N GLN A 106 6.04 -0.52 -3.09
CA GLN A 106 5.71 -1.78 -2.38
C GLN A 106 4.75 -2.71 -3.17
N ALA A 107 4.86 -2.71 -4.50
CA ALA A 107 4.19 -3.66 -5.39
C ALA A 107 5.21 -4.25 -6.38
N ARG A 108 4.88 -5.37 -7.00
CA ARG A 108 5.69 -5.96 -8.07
C ARG A 108 5.31 -5.33 -9.40
N ASP A 109 6.28 -5.06 -10.25
CA ASP A 109 6.06 -4.36 -11.52
C ASP A 109 5.10 -5.10 -12.45
N GLU A 110 5.13 -6.43 -12.47
CA GLU A 110 4.14 -7.27 -13.19
C GLU A 110 2.68 -6.97 -12.79
N VAL A 111 2.43 -6.79 -11.48
CA VAL A 111 1.09 -6.51 -10.95
C VAL A 111 0.66 -5.09 -11.33
N VAL A 112 1.61 -4.14 -11.30
CA VAL A 112 1.38 -2.77 -11.71
C VAL A 112 1.06 -2.72 -13.20
N ASN A 113 1.88 -3.34 -14.04
CA ASN A 113 1.71 -3.41 -15.50
C ASN A 113 0.34 -4.02 -15.88
N SER A 114 -0.07 -5.10 -15.21
CA SER A 114 -1.39 -5.70 -15.43
C SER A 114 -2.54 -4.78 -15.03
N ALA A 115 -2.37 -4.00 -13.95
CA ALA A 115 -3.37 -3.05 -13.50
C ALA A 115 -3.46 -1.81 -14.41
N THR A 116 -2.31 -1.31 -14.86
CA THR A 116 -2.21 -0.08 -15.65
C THR A 116 -2.56 -0.26 -17.12
N GLU A 117 -2.41 -1.47 -17.68
CA GLU A 117 -2.75 -1.76 -19.09
C GLU A 117 -4.18 -1.33 -19.46
N LYS A 118 -5.19 -1.74 -18.68
CA LYS A 118 -6.59 -1.33 -18.92
C LYS A 118 -6.88 0.07 -18.42
N LEU A 119 -6.16 0.52 -17.39
CA LEU A 119 -6.34 1.84 -16.80
C LEU A 119 -5.98 2.93 -17.82
N PHE A 120 -4.82 2.81 -18.47
CA PHE A 120 -4.30 3.79 -19.41
C PHE A 120 -4.99 3.77 -20.78
N GLN A 121 -5.67 2.67 -21.11
CA GLN A 121 -6.59 2.69 -22.26
C GLN A 121 -7.77 3.65 -22.04
N LYS A 122 -8.24 3.78 -20.78
CA LYS A 122 -9.39 4.60 -20.41
C LYS A 122 -9.02 6.01 -19.96
N TYR A 123 -7.94 6.16 -19.20
CA TYR A 123 -7.51 7.43 -18.60
C TYR A 123 -6.03 7.66 -18.94
N LYS A 124 -5.73 8.69 -19.73
CA LYS A 124 -4.38 8.90 -20.30
C LYS A 124 -3.69 10.12 -19.72
N ASN A 125 -4.44 11.15 -19.37
CA ASN A 125 -3.90 12.46 -19.03
C ASN A 125 -4.29 12.88 -17.60
N PRO A 126 -3.61 13.86 -17.00
CA PRO A 126 -3.98 14.37 -15.67
C PRO A 126 -5.47 14.74 -15.53
N GLU A 127 -6.06 15.32 -16.57
CA GLU A 127 -7.46 15.77 -16.60
C GLU A 127 -8.44 14.61 -16.42
N ASP A 128 -8.10 13.45 -16.98
CA ASP A 128 -8.90 12.23 -16.86
C ASP A 128 -8.94 11.74 -15.41
N PHE A 129 -7.80 11.83 -14.70
CA PHE A 129 -7.66 11.37 -13.32
C PHE A 129 -8.16 12.39 -12.29
N ALA A 130 -8.02 13.69 -12.56
CA ALA A 130 -8.36 14.76 -11.61
C ALA A 130 -9.84 14.76 -11.21
N ASN A 131 -10.72 14.28 -12.09
CA ASN A 131 -12.16 14.21 -11.87
C ASN A 131 -12.64 12.91 -11.22
N LEU A 132 -11.75 11.94 -11.02
CA LEU A 132 -12.10 10.64 -10.45
C LEU A 132 -12.21 10.69 -8.93
N LYS A 133 -12.93 9.70 -8.40
CA LYS A 133 -12.87 9.29 -7.00
C LYS A 133 -11.99 8.03 -6.90
N PRO A 134 -11.36 7.78 -5.74
CA PRO A 134 -10.55 6.58 -5.55
C PRO A 134 -11.29 5.28 -5.89
N GLU A 135 -12.60 5.23 -5.64
CA GLU A 135 -13.47 4.10 -5.96
C GLU A 135 -13.52 3.78 -7.45
N ASP A 136 -13.41 4.77 -8.34
CA ASP A 136 -13.42 4.59 -9.80
C ASP A 136 -12.19 3.80 -10.28
N LEU A 137 -11.11 3.84 -9.49
CA LEU A 137 -9.85 3.15 -9.77
C LEU A 137 -9.82 1.73 -9.19
N LYS A 138 -10.76 1.37 -8.31
CA LYS A 138 -10.74 0.10 -7.56
C LYS A 138 -10.64 -1.12 -8.45
N ASP A 139 -11.42 -1.17 -9.53
CA ASP A 139 -11.48 -2.35 -10.40
C ASP A 139 -10.16 -2.59 -11.16
N TYR A 140 -9.36 -1.54 -11.35
CA TYR A 140 -8.04 -1.63 -11.98
C TYR A 140 -6.96 -2.00 -10.96
N VAL A 141 -6.93 -1.30 -9.82
CA VAL A 141 -5.78 -1.32 -8.91
C VAL A 141 -6.01 -2.07 -7.60
N SER A 142 -7.16 -2.71 -7.39
CA SER A 142 -7.48 -3.40 -6.12
C SER A 142 -6.49 -4.50 -5.71
N LYS A 143 -5.77 -5.09 -6.67
CA LYS A 143 -4.71 -6.09 -6.42
C LYS A 143 -3.40 -5.48 -5.90
N ILE A 144 -3.25 -4.16 -5.99
CA ILE A 144 -2.09 -3.43 -5.51
C ILE A 144 -2.25 -3.11 -4.01
N ASN A 145 -1.19 -3.30 -3.25
CA ASN A 145 -1.19 -2.96 -1.83
C ASN A 145 -1.43 -1.46 -1.64
N PHE A 146 -2.24 -1.12 -0.63
CA PHE A 146 -2.61 0.26 -0.29
C PHE A 146 -3.25 1.04 -1.45
N TRP A 147 -3.93 0.34 -2.38
CA TRP A 147 -4.48 0.92 -3.61
C TRP A 147 -5.33 2.16 -3.35
N TYR A 148 -6.16 2.18 -2.30
CA TYR A 148 -7.05 3.31 -2.03
C TYR A 148 -6.27 4.60 -1.74
N LYS A 149 -5.22 4.51 -0.91
CA LYS A 149 -4.36 5.66 -0.59
C LYS A 149 -3.54 6.09 -1.82
N LYS A 150 -3.05 5.13 -2.61
CA LYS A 150 -2.33 5.41 -3.85
C LYS A 150 -3.22 6.07 -4.90
N ALA A 151 -4.46 5.62 -5.04
CA ALA A 151 -5.48 6.22 -5.89
C ALA A 151 -5.75 7.67 -5.48
N GLN A 152 -5.91 7.94 -4.17
CA GLN A 152 -6.00 9.31 -3.66
C GLN A 152 -4.76 10.14 -4.02
N THR A 153 -3.56 9.58 -3.88
CA THR A 153 -2.32 10.26 -4.26
C THR A 153 -2.29 10.59 -5.75
N VAL A 154 -2.61 9.63 -6.63
CA VAL A 154 -2.66 9.86 -8.08
C VAL A 154 -3.63 10.97 -8.45
N ILE A 155 -4.85 10.96 -7.89
CA ILE A 155 -5.86 11.99 -8.15
C ILE A 155 -5.36 13.37 -7.69
N ASN A 156 -4.75 13.46 -6.50
CA ASN A 156 -4.22 14.72 -5.99
C ASN A 156 -3.03 15.24 -6.81
N VAL A 157 -2.11 14.35 -7.18
CA VAL A 157 -0.97 14.66 -8.07
C VAL A 157 -1.48 15.17 -9.41
N SER A 158 -2.52 14.55 -9.96
CA SER A 158 -3.12 14.96 -11.23
C SER A 158 -3.68 16.39 -11.16
N LYS A 159 -4.43 16.70 -10.08
CA LYS A 159 -4.94 18.07 -9.84
C LYS A 159 -3.80 19.08 -9.73
N GLU A 160 -2.77 18.76 -8.97
CA GLU A 160 -1.64 19.67 -8.75
C GLU A 160 -0.83 19.89 -10.04
N ILE A 161 -0.69 18.88 -10.90
CA ILE A 161 -0.08 18.98 -12.22
C ILE A 161 -0.88 19.91 -13.14
N ILE A 162 -2.20 19.81 -13.14
CA ILE A 162 -3.07 20.71 -13.93
C ILE A 162 -2.91 22.15 -13.43
N GLU A 163 -3.07 22.35 -12.12
CA GLU A 163 -3.11 23.68 -11.51
C GLU A 163 -1.77 24.42 -11.61
N LYS A 164 -0.64 23.74 -11.33
CA LYS A 164 0.67 24.39 -11.22
C LYS A 164 1.54 24.25 -12.46
N TYR A 165 1.31 23.21 -13.26
CA TYR A 165 2.19 22.82 -14.37
C TYR A 165 1.44 22.65 -15.69
N GLN A 166 0.21 23.17 -15.79
CA GLN A 166 -0.58 23.21 -17.03
C GLN A 166 -0.74 21.82 -17.69
N GLY A 167 -0.90 20.79 -16.86
CA GLY A 167 -1.10 19.40 -17.33
C GLY A 167 0.20 18.68 -17.71
N LYS A 168 1.37 19.31 -17.57
CA LYS A 168 2.67 18.70 -17.91
C LYS A 168 3.43 18.24 -16.67
N VAL A 169 3.99 17.04 -16.73
CA VAL A 169 4.88 16.52 -15.68
C VAL A 169 6.18 17.34 -15.70
N PRO A 170 6.62 17.92 -14.58
CA PRO A 170 7.89 18.63 -14.51
C PRO A 170 9.08 17.71 -14.82
N ASP A 171 10.08 18.25 -15.49
CA ASP A 171 11.32 17.57 -15.89
C ASP A 171 12.47 17.73 -14.87
N SER A 172 12.21 18.42 -13.75
CA SER A 172 13.18 18.62 -12.68
C SER A 172 12.77 17.94 -11.38
N VAL A 173 13.76 17.41 -10.67
CA VAL A 173 13.56 16.74 -9.38
C VAL A 173 13.00 17.71 -8.34
N ASP A 174 13.51 18.94 -8.31
CA ASP A 174 13.12 19.93 -7.31
C ASP A 174 11.68 20.42 -7.51
N GLU A 175 11.18 20.46 -8.75
CA GLU A 175 9.76 20.73 -9.01
C GLU A 175 8.89 19.52 -8.67
N LEU A 176 9.28 18.30 -9.08
CA LEU A 176 8.51 17.09 -8.77
C LEU A 176 8.32 16.86 -7.28
N VAL A 177 9.35 17.12 -6.46
CA VAL A 177 9.28 16.92 -5.00
C VAL A 177 8.36 17.95 -4.31
N LYS A 178 8.03 19.08 -4.96
CA LYS A 178 7.03 20.03 -4.43
C LYS A 178 5.61 19.46 -4.50
N ILE A 179 5.36 18.52 -5.40
CA ILE A 179 4.05 17.89 -5.56
C ILE A 179 3.79 16.92 -4.40
N LYS A 180 2.67 17.12 -3.70
CA LYS A 180 2.38 16.35 -2.49
C LYS A 180 2.12 14.88 -2.83
N GLY A 181 3.01 14.01 -2.35
CA GLY A 181 2.94 12.56 -2.58
C GLY A 181 4.04 12.03 -3.47
N ILE A 182 4.86 12.90 -4.05
CA ILE A 182 6.08 12.53 -4.78
C ILE A 182 7.29 12.71 -3.86
N GLY A 183 8.02 11.64 -3.61
CA GLY A 183 9.28 11.68 -2.86
C GLY A 183 10.49 11.79 -3.78
N ARG A 184 11.65 12.18 -3.22
CA ARG A 184 12.92 12.37 -3.97
C ARG A 184 13.34 11.14 -4.77
N LYS A 185 13.12 9.92 -4.27
CA LYS A 185 13.42 8.68 -5.00
C LYS A 185 12.56 8.55 -6.27
N THR A 186 11.26 8.80 -6.15
CA THR A 186 10.32 8.76 -7.29
C THR A 186 10.66 9.86 -8.29
N ALA A 187 10.93 11.08 -7.83
CA ALA A 187 11.31 12.20 -8.68
C ALA A 187 12.58 11.92 -9.47
N ASN A 188 13.64 11.45 -8.81
CA ASN A 188 14.90 11.06 -9.47
C ASN A 188 14.68 9.99 -10.54
N MET A 189 13.88 8.96 -10.22
CA MET A 189 13.59 7.89 -11.17
C MET A 189 12.86 8.41 -12.41
N VAL A 190 11.81 9.23 -12.21
CA VAL A 190 11.06 9.82 -13.31
C VAL A 190 11.97 10.69 -14.19
N VAL A 191 12.74 11.60 -13.60
CA VAL A 191 13.64 12.49 -14.35
C VAL A 191 14.72 11.71 -15.09
N LEU A 192 15.33 10.70 -14.45
CA LEU A 192 16.35 9.86 -15.07
C LEU A 192 15.80 9.17 -16.33
N ILE A 193 14.61 8.58 -16.24
CA ILE A 193 13.98 7.87 -17.36
C ILE A 193 13.53 8.84 -18.46
N LEU A 194 13.07 10.04 -18.10
CA LEU A 194 12.74 11.07 -19.08
C LEU A 194 13.99 11.53 -19.85
N LEU A 195 15.11 11.71 -19.16
CA LEU A 195 16.39 12.09 -19.78
C LEU A 195 16.97 11.00 -20.69
N MET A 196 16.72 9.72 -20.39
CA MET A 196 17.21 8.61 -21.21
C MET A 196 16.35 8.31 -22.46
N ASN A 197 15.10 8.79 -22.49
CA ASN A 197 14.16 8.59 -23.60
C ASN A 197 14.04 9.83 -24.52
N LEU A 198 14.80 10.88 -24.25
CA LEU A 198 15.01 12.07 -25.08
C LEU A 198 16.32 11.92 -25.86
#